data_AF-A0A3D2E0N3-F1
#
_entry.id   AF-A0A3D2E0N3-F1
#
_cell.length_a   1.000
_cell.length_b   1.000
_cell.length_c   1.000
_cell.angle_alpha   90.00
_cell.angle_beta   90.00
_cell.angle_gamma   90.00
#
_symmetry.space_group_name_H-M   'P 1'
#
loop_
_entity.id
_entity.type
_entity.pdbx_description
1 polymer ?
#
loop_
_entity_poly.entity_id
_entity_poly.type
_entity_poly.pdbx_seq_one_letter_code
_entity_poly.pdbx_strand_id
1 'polypeptide(L)'
;MKPLHLHHRTVAKDMDMTSGPLLKKLIAVSLPLAFSGILQLLFNAADLIVIGQFSETSTQSLAAVSSNVALINLIINVVIGLSIGTNVVMSQAIGSRDEKRAQNTVHTSVLLSLISGTVVGLIGVFCARYFLIWMKTDPAILDKATDYLFIYFIGTPANVLYNFGASILRAKGDTKRPLIYLTIAGIVNVALNLIFVIVAKLDVEGVAIATIVSQYLSCIMLVITLLKEDGYCKLVLKKLRFHKDEFLQILKVGLPSGILNSFFSIANVLIQTNLNGFGYSLVAGSSTGSNLEGFVYTSMNAVSNATVTFVGQNYGAKKPKRIKKAALEASIMIIVISLLWTLVLLTAGQYIARLYTSDPEVIGYACARMKIILPIYFVCGIVEVLVGCMRGMGYSFTPMVANFFCICVFRIVWIYTACRAVNTPEMLYLSWPISWVLNIIVDGVIMAIVYKREKPKLESAEQSENETSGIVDSQIAKEDEDEYKREVAFEEECERAESESNAIENKSAATQQDESITEQASDETRQSAPDANRQSAPDANRQSGINNNVA
;
A
#
# COMPACT_ATOMS: atom_id res chain seq x y z
N MET A 1 -20.76 -32.56 -24.88
CA MET A 1 -20.67 -31.55 -23.81
C MET A 1 -19.19 -31.20 -23.63
N LYS A 2 -18.81 -29.91 -23.71
CA LYS A 2 -17.41 -29.47 -23.54
C LYS A 2 -17.06 -29.42 -22.05
N PRO A 3 -15.85 -29.83 -21.63
CA PRO A 3 -15.48 -29.87 -20.23
C PRO A 3 -15.39 -28.47 -19.64
N LEU A 4 -15.87 -28.38 -18.40
CA LEU A 4 -15.97 -27.18 -17.59
C LEU A 4 -14.57 -26.74 -17.14
N HIS A 5 -13.85 -26.00 -17.99
CA HIS A 5 -12.63 -25.31 -17.58
C HIS A 5 -12.99 -24.29 -16.49
N LEU A 6 -12.61 -24.62 -15.25
CA LEU A 6 -12.55 -23.73 -14.10
C LEU A 6 -12.03 -22.36 -14.56
N HIS A 7 -12.87 -21.34 -14.42
CA HIS A 7 -12.49 -19.97 -14.66
C HIS A 7 -11.40 -19.53 -13.67
N HIS A 8 -10.13 -19.70 -14.04
CA HIS A 8 -9.08 -18.76 -13.67
C HIS A 8 -9.38 -17.43 -14.37
N ARG A 9 -10.40 -16.71 -13.87
CA ARG A 9 -10.58 -15.30 -14.20
C ARG A 9 -9.37 -14.56 -13.63
N THR A 10 -8.53 -14.12 -14.55
CA THR A 10 -7.38 -13.25 -14.42
C THR A 10 -7.63 -12.16 -13.37
N VAL A 11 -7.08 -12.39 -12.17
CA VAL A 11 -6.92 -11.37 -11.12
C VAL A 11 -6.09 -10.25 -11.74
N ALA A 12 -6.69 -9.05 -11.83
CA ALA A 12 -6.06 -7.88 -12.41
C ALA A 12 -4.75 -7.55 -11.67
N LYS A 13 -3.60 -7.81 -12.30
CA LYS A 13 -2.23 -7.25 -12.06
C LYS A 13 -1.90 -6.79 -10.62
N ASP A 14 -2.26 -7.55 -9.61
CA ASP A 14 -1.78 -7.35 -8.23
C ASP A 14 -0.35 -7.88 -8.11
N MET A 15 0.54 -7.10 -7.51
CA MET A 15 1.93 -7.54 -7.33
C MET A 15 2.03 -8.40 -6.07
N ASP A 16 2.01 -9.72 -6.25
CA ASP A 16 2.27 -10.66 -5.16
C ASP A 16 3.68 -10.42 -4.59
N MET A 17 3.78 -9.94 -3.36
CA MET A 17 5.08 -9.70 -2.70
C MET A 17 5.58 -10.91 -1.89
N THR A 18 4.82 -12.00 -1.89
CA THR A 18 5.12 -13.23 -1.13
C THR A 18 5.90 -14.26 -1.95
N SER A 19 6.07 -14.02 -3.26
CA SER A 19 6.74 -14.91 -4.22
C SER A 19 7.73 -14.15 -5.13
N GLY A 20 8.60 -14.88 -5.85
CA GLY A 20 9.50 -14.30 -6.87
C GLY A 20 10.69 -13.47 -6.34
N PRO A 21 11.37 -12.69 -7.22
CA PRO A 21 12.53 -11.87 -6.86
C PRO A 21 12.12 -10.64 -6.06
N LEU A 22 12.57 -10.58 -4.81
CA LEU A 22 12.18 -9.58 -3.82
C LEU A 22 12.75 -8.19 -4.15
N LEU A 23 14.05 -8.10 -4.45
CA LEU A 23 14.73 -6.83 -4.76
C LEU A 23 14.08 -6.07 -5.93
N LYS A 24 13.75 -6.76 -7.03
CA LYS A 24 13.11 -6.14 -8.20
C LYS A 24 11.75 -5.53 -7.84
N LYS A 25 10.95 -6.24 -7.03
CA LYS A 25 9.65 -5.76 -6.57
C LYS A 25 9.83 -4.62 -5.57
N LEU A 26 10.81 -4.70 -4.69
CA LEU A 26 11.12 -3.66 -3.72
C LEU A 26 11.49 -2.33 -4.43
N ILE A 27 12.35 -2.38 -5.46
CA ILE A 27 12.69 -1.22 -6.30
C ILE A 27 11.43 -0.67 -7.00
N ALA A 28 10.60 -1.54 -7.57
CA ALA A 28 9.39 -1.13 -8.28
C ALA A 28 8.36 -0.42 -7.39
N VAL A 29 8.32 -0.75 -6.09
CA VAL A 29 7.46 -0.09 -5.09
C VAL A 29 8.10 1.18 -4.56
N SER A 30 9.38 1.13 -4.17
CA SER A 30 10.07 2.24 -3.50
C SER A 30 10.33 3.41 -4.43
N LEU A 31 10.62 3.18 -5.71
CA LEU A 31 10.96 4.26 -6.64
C LEU A 31 9.78 5.23 -6.89
N PRO A 32 8.55 4.78 -7.21
CA PRO A 32 7.40 5.68 -7.28
C PRO A 32 7.08 6.39 -5.95
N LEU A 33 7.33 5.75 -4.81
CA LEU A 33 7.16 6.38 -3.49
C LEU A 33 8.18 7.49 -3.25
N ALA A 34 9.44 7.27 -3.63
CA ALA A 34 10.48 8.29 -3.54
C ALA A 34 10.14 9.48 -4.42
N PHE A 35 9.71 9.24 -5.67
CA PHE A 35 9.23 10.30 -6.55
C PHE A 35 8.02 11.03 -5.98
N SER A 36 7.09 10.33 -5.33
CA SER A 36 5.91 10.98 -4.71
C SER A 36 6.35 11.95 -3.62
N GLY A 37 7.28 11.55 -2.75
CA GLY A 37 7.81 12.41 -1.70
C GLY A 37 8.62 13.59 -2.25
N ILE A 38 9.50 13.36 -3.23
CA ILE A 38 10.30 14.42 -3.88
C ILE A 38 9.36 15.43 -4.54
N LEU A 39 8.32 14.95 -5.21
CA LEU A 39 7.35 15.79 -5.88
C LEU A 39 6.56 16.63 -4.88
N GLN A 40 6.21 16.07 -3.72
CA GLN A 40 5.61 16.82 -2.62
C GLN A 40 6.56 17.90 -2.07
N LEU A 41 7.86 17.62 -1.95
CA LEU A 41 8.86 18.64 -1.60
C LEU A 41 8.92 19.77 -2.63
N LEU A 42 8.87 19.44 -3.93
CA LEU A 42 8.89 20.43 -5.01
C LEU A 42 7.63 21.32 -5.00
N PHE A 43 6.46 20.77 -4.67
CA PHE A 43 5.23 21.56 -4.56
C PHE A 43 5.28 22.52 -3.38
N ASN A 44 5.72 22.05 -2.21
CA ASN A 44 5.93 22.94 -1.06
C ASN A 44 6.95 24.06 -1.39
N ALA A 45 8.00 23.74 -2.16
CA ALA A 45 8.96 24.75 -2.61
C ALA A 45 8.34 25.74 -3.60
N ALA A 46 7.54 25.26 -4.56
CA ALA A 46 6.85 26.11 -5.53
C ALA A 46 5.88 27.08 -4.86
N ASP A 47 5.10 26.62 -3.87
CA ASP A 47 4.21 27.46 -3.05
C ASP A 47 4.97 28.64 -2.43
N LEU A 48 6.11 28.35 -1.77
CA LEU A 48 6.93 29.37 -1.12
C LEU A 48 7.60 30.32 -2.12
N ILE A 49 8.04 29.83 -3.28
CA ILE A 49 8.64 30.65 -4.33
C ILE A 49 7.62 31.63 -4.91
N VAL A 50 6.40 31.16 -5.20
CA VAL A 50 5.36 32.01 -5.76
C VAL A 50 4.99 33.13 -4.79
N ILE A 51 4.82 32.81 -3.50
CA ILE A 51 4.56 33.85 -2.47
C ILE A 51 5.74 34.81 -2.35
N GLY A 52 6.96 34.30 -2.30
CA GLY A 52 8.15 35.12 -2.13
C GLY A 52 8.38 36.11 -3.28
N GLN A 53 8.05 35.73 -4.52
CA GLN A 53 8.32 36.53 -5.70
C GLN A 53 7.15 37.42 -6.16
N PHE A 54 5.91 36.98 -5.95
CA PHE A 54 4.74 37.62 -6.57
C PHE A 54 3.76 38.25 -5.57
N SER A 55 3.99 38.08 -4.26
CA SER A 55 3.20 38.77 -3.24
C SER A 55 3.58 40.25 -3.13
N GLU A 56 2.59 41.13 -2.99
CA GLU A 56 2.82 42.54 -2.66
C GLU A 56 3.45 42.73 -1.25
N THR A 57 3.32 41.72 -0.37
CA THR A 57 3.88 41.70 1.00
C THR A 57 4.81 40.49 1.23
N SER A 58 5.65 40.16 0.25
CA SER A 58 6.51 38.96 0.21
C SER A 58 7.12 38.54 1.55
N THR A 59 7.72 39.46 2.31
CA THR A 59 8.37 39.13 3.60
C THR A 59 7.36 38.71 4.68
N GLN A 60 6.26 39.43 4.81
CA GLN A 60 5.21 39.12 5.79
C GLN A 60 4.46 37.84 5.42
N SER A 61 4.19 37.65 4.13
CA SER A 61 3.45 36.50 3.61
C SER A 61 4.27 35.21 3.69
N LEU A 62 5.56 35.28 3.39
CA LEU A 62 6.48 34.15 3.57
C LEU A 62 6.65 33.78 5.05
N ALA A 63 6.76 34.78 5.94
CA ALA A 63 6.82 34.55 7.38
C ALA A 63 5.53 33.93 7.92
N ALA A 64 4.37 34.40 7.45
CA ALA A 64 3.06 33.85 7.82
C ALA A 64 2.95 32.37 7.44
N VAL A 65 3.23 32.01 6.19
CA VAL A 65 3.12 30.60 5.73
C VAL A 65 4.13 29.70 6.44
N SER A 66 5.39 30.12 6.55
CA SER A 66 6.43 29.31 7.21
C SER A 66 6.14 29.07 8.70
N SER A 67 5.53 30.04 9.40
CA SER A 67 5.13 29.89 10.81
C SER A 67 4.09 28.77 11.02
N ASN A 68 3.22 28.55 10.03
CA ASN A 68 2.17 27.52 10.08
C ASN A 68 2.71 26.10 9.83
N VAL A 69 3.82 25.95 9.11
CA VAL A 69 4.35 24.64 8.69
C VAL A 69 4.61 23.73 9.89
N ALA A 70 5.17 24.25 10.98
CA ALA A 70 5.46 23.46 12.18
C ALA A 70 4.18 22.92 12.85
N LEU A 71 3.16 23.77 12.96
CA LEU A 71 1.86 23.42 13.54
C LEU A 71 1.10 22.41 12.67
N ILE A 72 1.08 22.66 11.35
CA ILE A 72 0.47 21.76 10.36
C ILE A 72 1.14 20.39 10.45
N ASN A 73 2.47 20.33 10.43
CA ASN A 73 3.21 19.07 10.55
C ASN A 73 2.90 18.35 11.87
N LEU A 74 2.84 19.06 13.00
CA LEU A 74 2.54 18.44 14.30
C LEU A 74 1.21 17.69 14.29
N ILE A 75 0.17 18.32 13.75
CA ILE A 75 -1.20 17.80 13.74
C ILE A 75 -1.36 16.71 12.67
N ILE A 76 -0.89 16.98 11.45
CA ILE A 76 -1.03 16.07 10.31
C ILE A 76 -0.19 14.80 10.50
N ASN A 77 0.99 14.88 11.13
CA ASN A 77 1.86 13.71 11.35
C ASN A 77 1.19 12.61 12.20
N VAL A 78 0.33 12.99 13.15
CA VAL A 78 -0.43 12.02 13.94
C VAL A 78 -1.40 11.23 13.06
N VAL A 79 -2.10 11.93 12.16
CA VAL A 79 -3.08 11.33 11.26
C VAL A 79 -2.41 10.51 10.16
N ILE A 80 -1.28 10.99 9.62
CA ILE A 80 -0.44 10.21 8.70
C ILE A 80 0.04 8.92 9.39
N GLY A 81 0.35 8.97 10.69
CA GLY A 81 0.64 7.79 11.51
C GLY A 81 -0.46 6.73 11.43
N LEU A 82 -1.73 7.14 11.55
CA LEU A 82 -2.88 6.24 11.40
C LEU A 82 -2.94 5.60 10.01
N SER A 83 -2.58 6.34 8.95
CA SER A 83 -2.55 5.79 7.59
C SER A 83 -1.47 4.69 7.42
N ILE A 84 -0.36 4.77 8.17
CA ILE A 84 0.64 3.68 8.22
C ILE A 84 0.03 2.43 8.86
N GLY A 85 -0.80 2.61 9.90
CA GLY A 85 -1.57 1.51 10.50
C GLY A 85 -2.46 0.80 9.50
N THR A 86 -3.18 1.56 8.67
CA THR A 86 -3.97 1.04 7.55
C THR A 86 -3.13 0.22 6.58
N ASN A 87 -1.95 0.72 6.18
CA ASN A 87 -1.05 -0.02 5.30
C ASN A 87 -0.66 -1.39 5.90
N VAL A 88 -0.31 -1.43 7.19
CA VAL A 88 0.08 -2.68 7.87
C VAL A 88 -1.07 -3.68 7.91
N VAL A 89 -2.23 -3.27 8.41
CA VAL A 89 -3.40 -4.17 8.56
C VAL A 89 -3.86 -4.68 7.19
N MET A 90 -3.91 -3.80 6.19
CA MET A 90 -4.26 -4.17 4.82
C MET A 90 -3.22 -5.10 4.19
N SER A 91 -1.93 -4.83 4.39
CA SER A 91 -0.85 -5.69 3.87
C SER A 91 -0.91 -7.08 4.48
N GLN A 92 -1.18 -7.18 5.80
CA GLN A 92 -1.35 -8.47 6.46
C GLN A 92 -2.57 -9.23 5.95
N ALA A 93 -3.71 -8.54 5.73
CA ALA A 93 -4.92 -9.16 5.18
C ALA A 93 -4.71 -9.68 3.74
N ILE A 94 -4.02 -8.90 2.89
CA ILE A 94 -3.63 -9.32 1.54
C ILE A 94 -2.68 -10.52 1.61
N GLY A 95 -1.69 -10.47 2.52
CA GLY A 95 -0.73 -11.54 2.73
C GLY A 95 -1.38 -12.86 3.15
N SER A 96 -2.36 -12.80 4.07
CA SER A 96 -3.12 -13.98 4.50
C SER A 96 -4.25 -14.37 3.54
N ARG A 97 -4.37 -13.70 2.39
CA ARG A 97 -5.47 -13.88 1.41
C ARG A 97 -6.87 -13.81 2.02
N ASP A 98 -7.04 -13.01 3.08
CA ASP A 98 -8.33 -12.84 3.76
C ASP A 98 -9.08 -11.66 3.13
N GLU A 99 -9.90 -11.96 2.12
CA GLU A 99 -10.71 -10.97 1.40
C GLU A 99 -11.68 -10.21 2.32
N LYS A 100 -12.26 -10.89 3.30
CA LYS A 100 -13.22 -10.29 4.22
C LYS A 100 -12.52 -9.28 5.11
N ARG A 101 -11.36 -9.64 5.66
CA ARG A 101 -10.53 -8.75 6.46
C ARG A 101 -10.02 -7.56 5.65
N ALA A 102 -9.62 -7.77 4.41
CA ALA A 102 -9.22 -6.70 3.50
C ALA A 102 -10.36 -5.70 3.24
N GLN A 103 -11.58 -6.18 2.92
CA GLN A 103 -12.75 -5.31 2.73
C GLN A 103 -13.13 -4.54 4.00
N ASN A 104 -13.15 -5.22 5.14
CA ASN A 104 -13.40 -4.59 6.44
C ASN A 104 -12.37 -3.49 6.74
N THR A 105 -11.10 -3.72 6.38
CA THR A 105 -10.01 -2.75 6.54
C THR A 105 -10.23 -1.53 5.65
N VAL A 106 -10.59 -1.71 4.38
CA VAL A 106 -10.88 -0.61 3.45
C VAL A 106 -12.01 0.28 4.00
N HIS A 107 -13.14 -0.32 4.39
CA HIS A 107 -14.31 0.44 4.87
C HIS A 107 -14.04 1.15 6.20
N THR A 108 -13.36 0.47 7.12
CA THR A 108 -12.94 1.06 8.40
C THR A 108 -11.95 2.20 8.20
N SER A 109 -11.00 2.04 7.27
CA SER A 109 -9.96 3.04 6.97
C SER A 109 -10.52 4.30 6.33
N VAL A 110 -11.42 4.15 5.36
CA VAL A 110 -12.10 5.29 4.73
C VAL A 110 -12.95 6.04 5.76
N LEU A 111 -13.73 5.33 6.57
CA LEU A 111 -14.54 5.95 7.63
C LEU A 111 -13.66 6.65 8.68
N LEU A 112 -12.57 6.01 9.12
CA LEU A 112 -11.62 6.58 10.06
C LEU A 112 -10.95 7.83 9.50
N SER A 113 -10.57 7.83 8.22
CA SER A 113 -9.97 8.99 7.57
C SER A 113 -10.93 10.17 7.46
N LEU A 114 -12.21 9.93 7.14
CA LEU A 114 -13.23 10.97 7.13
C LEU A 114 -13.43 11.56 8.53
N ILE A 115 -13.60 10.71 9.55
CA ILE A 115 -13.83 11.19 10.92
C ILE A 115 -12.60 11.92 11.46
N SER A 116 -11.40 11.33 11.37
CA SER A 116 -10.18 11.97 11.86
C SER A 116 -9.85 13.25 11.08
N GLY A 117 -10.01 13.24 9.76
CA GLY A 117 -9.82 14.41 8.91
C GLY A 117 -10.80 15.54 9.22
N THR A 118 -12.10 15.23 9.40
CA THR A 118 -13.12 16.22 9.79
C THR A 118 -12.88 16.74 11.21
N VAL A 119 -12.54 15.89 12.17
CA VAL A 119 -12.23 16.32 13.55
C VAL A 119 -11.04 17.27 13.55
N VAL A 120 -9.96 16.94 12.85
CA VAL A 120 -8.79 17.81 12.73
C VAL A 120 -9.15 19.11 12.00
N GLY A 121 -9.90 19.04 10.91
CA GLY A 121 -10.35 20.22 10.17
C GLY A 121 -11.19 21.16 11.03
N LEU A 122 -12.16 20.64 11.79
CA LEU A 122 -12.99 21.43 12.70
C LEU A 122 -12.17 22.05 13.83
N ILE A 123 -11.32 21.26 14.50
CA ILE A 123 -10.43 21.79 15.55
C ILE A 123 -9.57 22.90 14.97
N GLY A 124 -8.98 22.69 13.80
CA GLY A 124 -8.16 23.68 13.13
C GLY A 124 -8.91 24.96 12.75
N VAL A 125 -10.09 24.84 12.17
CA VAL A 125 -10.94 25.98 11.79
C VAL A 125 -11.32 26.85 13.00
N PHE A 126 -11.73 26.23 14.12
CA PHE A 126 -12.12 26.98 15.32
C PHE A 126 -10.93 27.44 16.18
N CYS A 127 -9.81 26.72 16.14
CA CYS A 127 -8.66 26.98 17.02
C CYS A 127 -7.46 27.62 16.31
N ALA A 128 -7.49 27.86 14.98
CA ALA A 128 -6.37 28.38 14.19
C ALA A 128 -5.72 29.62 14.82
N ARG A 129 -6.53 30.65 15.12
CA ARG A 129 -6.05 31.89 15.73
C ARG A 129 -5.47 31.65 17.13
N TYR A 130 -6.11 30.80 17.94
CA TYR A 130 -5.66 30.49 19.30
C TYR A 130 -4.32 29.75 19.30
N PHE A 131 -4.12 28.78 18.40
CA PHE A 131 -2.85 28.10 18.26
C PHE A 131 -1.72 29.07 17.90
N LEU A 132 -1.98 30.01 16.99
CA LEU A 132 -0.98 31.00 16.59
C LEU A 132 -0.64 32.00 17.72
N ILE A 133 -1.63 32.40 18.50
CA ILE A 133 -1.40 33.22 19.70
C ILE A 133 -0.56 32.45 20.72
N TRP A 134 -0.83 31.17 20.95
CA TRP A 134 -0.04 30.33 21.87
C TRP A 134 1.39 30.10 21.37
N MET A 135 1.58 30.05 20.05
CA MET A 135 2.91 30.00 19.43
C MET A 135 3.66 31.34 19.48
N LYS A 136 3.04 32.40 20.01
CA LYS A 136 3.60 33.76 20.06
C LYS A 136 3.96 34.29 18.67
N THR A 137 3.13 34.00 17.68
CA THR A 137 3.26 34.56 16.33
C THR A 137 3.20 36.09 16.40
N ASP A 138 4.10 36.76 15.67
CA ASP A 138 4.18 38.21 15.63
C ASP A 138 2.82 38.83 15.22
N PRO A 139 2.27 39.81 15.96
CA PRO A 139 1.04 40.49 15.60
C PRO A 139 0.99 41.02 14.17
N ALA A 140 2.14 41.38 13.59
CA ALA A 140 2.24 41.90 12.22
C ALA A 140 1.92 40.86 11.13
N ILE A 141 2.03 39.56 11.44
CA ILE A 141 1.75 38.47 10.49
C ILE A 141 0.59 37.57 10.96
N LEU A 142 0.06 37.80 12.16
CA LEU A 142 -0.91 36.93 12.82
C LEU A 142 -2.19 36.75 12.00
N ASP A 143 -2.74 37.82 11.42
CA ASP A 143 -3.98 37.73 10.65
C ASP A 143 -3.75 36.94 9.35
N LYS A 144 -2.71 37.26 8.56
CA LYS A 144 -2.33 36.50 7.36
C LYS A 144 -2.05 35.02 7.66
N ALA A 145 -1.38 34.73 8.78
CA ALA A 145 -1.10 33.37 9.21
C ALA A 145 -2.39 32.64 9.62
N THR A 146 -3.33 33.34 10.25
CA THR A 146 -4.65 32.80 10.63
C THR A 146 -5.47 32.45 9.40
N ASP A 147 -5.52 33.34 8.40
CA ASP A 147 -6.28 33.12 7.17
C ASP A 147 -5.74 31.92 6.39
N TYR A 148 -4.41 31.83 6.23
CA TYR A 148 -3.76 30.66 5.64
C TYR A 148 -4.16 29.36 6.34
N LEU A 149 -4.04 29.36 7.67
CA LEU A 149 -4.22 28.17 8.49
C LEU A 149 -5.69 27.73 8.48
N PHE A 150 -6.61 28.69 8.60
CA PHE A 150 -8.05 28.47 8.50
C PHE A 150 -8.40 27.80 7.17
N ILE A 151 -7.92 28.38 6.06
CA ILE A 151 -8.16 27.84 4.72
C ILE A 151 -7.57 26.42 4.67
N TYR A 152 -6.30 26.21 5.02
CA TYR A 152 -5.63 24.90 5.00
C TYR A 152 -6.41 23.80 5.74
N PHE A 153 -7.00 24.12 6.90
CA PHE A 153 -7.77 23.15 7.68
C PHE A 153 -9.05 22.68 6.99
N ILE A 154 -9.65 23.49 6.12
CA ILE A 154 -10.80 23.08 5.29
C ILE A 154 -10.41 21.95 4.33
N GLY A 155 -9.17 21.95 3.81
CA GLY A 155 -8.66 20.88 2.94
C GLY A 155 -8.19 19.61 3.67
N THR A 156 -8.04 19.67 5.00
CA THR A 156 -7.48 18.56 5.78
C THR A 156 -8.26 17.24 5.63
N PRO A 157 -9.60 17.20 5.60
CA PRO A 157 -10.34 15.97 5.34
C PRO A 157 -9.95 15.29 4.02
N ALA A 158 -9.74 16.06 2.95
CA ALA A 158 -9.32 15.53 1.65
C ALA A 158 -7.88 15.01 1.70
N ASN A 159 -6.96 15.75 2.32
CA ASN A 159 -5.57 15.32 2.51
C ASN A 159 -5.49 13.99 3.29
N VAL A 160 -6.24 13.88 4.38
CA VAL A 160 -6.27 12.68 5.22
C VAL A 160 -6.86 11.49 4.46
N LEU A 161 -7.99 11.68 3.79
CA LEU A 161 -8.62 10.64 2.97
C LEU A 161 -7.69 10.17 1.84
N TYR A 162 -6.97 11.10 1.20
CA TYR A 162 -5.95 10.77 0.20
C TYR A 162 -4.85 9.87 0.79
N ASN A 163 -4.30 10.23 1.95
CA ASN A 163 -3.22 9.46 2.58
C ASN A 163 -3.65 8.05 3.00
N PHE A 164 -4.89 7.88 3.45
CA PHE A 164 -5.44 6.57 3.79
C PHE A 164 -5.68 5.72 2.53
N GLY A 165 -6.33 6.27 1.49
CA GLY A 165 -6.53 5.52 0.25
C GLY A 165 -5.21 5.19 -0.45
N ALA A 166 -4.22 6.09 -0.42
CA ALA A 166 -2.88 5.82 -0.92
C ALA A 166 -2.22 4.71 -0.12
N SER A 167 -2.44 4.64 1.20
CA SER A 167 -1.95 3.54 2.05
C SER A 167 -2.59 2.20 1.71
N ILE A 168 -3.88 2.18 1.34
CA ILE A 168 -4.58 0.97 0.86
C ILE A 168 -3.98 0.51 -0.49
N LEU A 169 -3.80 1.42 -1.45
CA LEU A 169 -3.17 1.08 -2.74
C LEU A 169 -1.71 0.64 -2.58
N ARG A 170 -0.96 1.29 -1.68
CA ARG A 170 0.40 0.88 -1.31
C ARG A 170 0.42 -0.54 -0.74
N ALA A 171 -0.55 -0.90 0.09
CA ALA A 171 -0.62 -2.22 0.70
C ALA A 171 -0.74 -3.37 -0.33
N LYS A 172 -1.38 -3.12 -1.49
CA LYS A 172 -1.43 -4.08 -2.63
C LYS A 172 -0.23 -3.96 -3.59
N GLY A 173 0.68 -3.01 -3.35
CA GLY A 173 1.83 -2.75 -4.21
C GLY A 173 1.58 -1.78 -5.37
N ASP A 174 0.44 -1.12 -5.41
CA ASP A 174 0.15 -0.06 -6.39
C ASP A 174 0.60 1.30 -5.87
N THR A 175 1.85 1.64 -6.18
CA THR A 175 2.46 2.93 -5.85
C THR A 175 2.45 3.91 -7.01
N LYS A 176 2.05 3.44 -8.21
CA LYS A 176 2.06 4.25 -9.44
C LYS A 176 0.85 5.16 -9.53
N ARG A 177 -0.35 4.65 -9.21
CA ARG A 177 -1.57 5.47 -9.25
C ARG A 177 -1.51 6.64 -8.26
N PRO A 178 -1.12 6.46 -6.97
CA PRO A 178 -0.92 7.58 -6.05
C PRO A 178 0.05 8.63 -6.58
N LEU A 179 1.17 8.21 -7.18
CA LEU A 179 2.15 9.11 -7.80
C LEU A 179 1.52 9.94 -8.92
N ILE A 180 0.82 9.31 -9.86
CA ILE A 180 0.17 10.00 -10.98
C ILE A 180 -0.84 11.04 -10.47
N TYR A 181 -1.64 10.70 -9.46
CA TYR A 181 -2.62 11.62 -8.88
C TYR A 181 -1.95 12.81 -8.19
N LEU A 182 -0.83 12.57 -7.49
CA LEU A 182 -0.05 13.63 -6.88
C LEU A 182 0.59 14.54 -7.94
N THR A 183 1.11 13.97 -9.02
CA THR A 183 1.66 14.74 -10.16
C THR A 183 0.61 15.64 -10.79
N ILE A 184 -0.57 15.10 -11.10
CA ILE A 184 -1.66 15.90 -11.69
C ILE A 184 -2.09 17.00 -10.72
N ALA A 185 -2.29 16.65 -9.45
CA ALA A 185 -2.69 17.62 -8.42
C ALA A 185 -1.67 18.75 -8.25
N GLY A 186 -0.37 18.46 -8.31
CA GLY A 186 0.62 19.52 -8.16
C GLY A 186 0.88 20.35 -9.41
N ILE A 187 0.71 19.78 -10.62
CA ILE A 187 0.67 20.61 -11.83
C ILE A 187 -0.49 21.61 -11.75
N VAL A 188 -1.67 21.14 -11.32
CA VAL A 188 -2.83 21.99 -11.09
C VAL A 188 -2.55 22.99 -9.95
N ASN A 189 -1.86 22.59 -8.89
CA ASN A 189 -1.52 23.46 -7.77
C ASN A 189 -0.65 24.63 -8.23
N VAL A 190 0.44 24.35 -8.96
CA VAL A 190 1.35 25.39 -9.46
C VAL A 190 0.62 26.32 -10.44
N ALA A 191 -0.21 25.77 -11.34
CA ALA A 191 -1.00 26.58 -12.25
C ALA A 191 -1.99 27.49 -11.50
N LEU A 192 -2.69 26.96 -10.49
CA LEU A 192 -3.63 27.74 -9.66
C LEU A 192 -2.91 28.76 -8.79
N ASN A 193 -1.73 28.45 -8.26
CA ASN A 193 -0.89 29.41 -7.53
C ASN A 193 -0.58 30.62 -8.40
N LEU A 194 -0.13 30.40 -9.64
CA LEU A 194 0.17 31.48 -10.57
C LEU A 194 -1.08 32.30 -10.89
N ILE A 195 -2.23 31.66 -11.09
CA ILE A 195 -3.49 32.37 -11.39
C ILE A 195 -3.97 33.18 -10.18
N PHE A 196 -4.07 32.57 -9.00
CA PHE A 196 -4.63 33.25 -7.83
C PHE A 196 -3.70 34.33 -7.28
N VAL A 197 -2.39 34.09 -7.27
CA VAL A 197 -1.42 35.08 -6.75
C VAL A 197 -1.18 36.20 -7.74
N ILE A 198 -0.98 35.91 -9.04
CA ILE A 198 -0.60 36.93 -10.02
C ILE A 198 -1.84 37.65 -10.58
N VAL A 199 -2.88 36.90 -10.98
CA VAL A 199 -4.05 37.48 -11.67
C VAL A 199 -5.10 37.97 -10.68
N ALA A 200 -5.45 37.15 -9.69
CA ALA A 200 -6.46 37.50 -8.70
C ALA A 200 -5.91 38.36 -7.54
N LYS A 201 -4.58 38.55 -7.49
CA LYS A 201 -3.87 39.28 -6.42
C LYS A 201 -4.18 38.75 -5.01
N LEU A 202 -4.58 37.48 -4.92
CA LEU A 202 -4.81 36.80 -3.66
C LEU A 202 -3.46 36.31 -3.16
N ASP A 203 -2.98 36.94 -2.10
CA ASP A 203 -1.67 36.73 -1.52
C ASP A 203 -1.56 35.34 -0.84
N VAL A 204 -1.53 35.29 0.48
CA VAL A 204 -1.41 34.04 1.24
C VAL A 204 -2.63 33.13 1.05
N GLU A 205 -3.80 33.73 0.91
CA GLU A 205 -5.06 33.02 0.64
C GLU A 205 -5.04 32.30 -0.71
N GLY A 206 -4.47 32.92 -1.74
CA GLY A 206 -4.42 32.35 -3.09
C GLY A 206 -3.68 31.03 -3.12
N VAL A 207 -2.54 30.96 -2.41
CA VAL A 207 -1.75 29.73 -2.29
C VAL A 207 -2.45 28.67 -1.45
N ALA A 208 -3.10 29.08 -0.36
CA ALA A 208 -3.87 28.15 0.46
C ALA A 208 -5.04 27.52 -0.33
N ILE A 209 -5.77 28.32 -1.11
CA ILE A 209 -6.89 27.85 -1.95
C ILE A 209 -6.37 26.90 -3.04
N ALA A 210 -5.31 27.27 -3.76
CA ALA A 210 -4.69 26.41 -4.78
C ALA A 210 -4.27 25.06 -4.20
N THR A 211 -3.70 25.04 -3.00
CA THR A 211 -3.31 23.83 -2.28
C THR A 211 -4.51 22.93 -2.00
N ILE A 212 -5.61 23.49 -1.51
CA ILE A 212 -6.81 22.73 -1.15
C ILE A 212 -7.51 22.16 -2.37
N VAL A 213 -7.67 22.96 -3.43
CA VAL A 213 -8.29 22.49 -4.67
C VAL A 213 -7.50 21.29 -5.21
N SER A 214 -6.18 21.33 -5.16
CA SER A 214 -5.32 20.21 -5.55
C SER A 214 -5.42 19.00 -4.60
N GLN A 215 -5.56 19.21 -3.30
CA GLN A 215 -5.82 18.13 -2.34
C GLN A 215 -7.17 17.45 -2.60
N TYR A 216 -8.23 18.22 -2.87
CA TYR A 216 -9.53 17.65 -3.25
C TYR A 216 -9.46 16.91 -4.58
N LEU A 217 -8.74 17.45 -5.58
CA LEU A 217 -8.57 16.79 -6.87
C LEU A 217 -7.90 15.42 -6.71
N SER A 218 -6.75 15.35 -6.02
CA SER A 218 -6.05 14.08 -5.77
C SER A 218 -6.90 13.11 -4.95
N CYS A 219 -7.63 13.60 -3.94
CA CYS A 219 -8.56 12.80 -3.16
C CYS A 219 -9.69 12.22 -4.00
N ILE A 220 -10.35 13.04 -4.84
CA ILE A 220 -11.46 12.59 -5.70
C ILE A 220 -10.98 11.52 -6.67
N MET A 221 -9.84 11.73 -7.33
CA MET A 221 -9.25 10.74 -8.24
C MET A 221 -8.99 9.42 -7.53
N LEU A 222 -8.41 9.47 -6.34
CA LEU A 222 -8.12 8.29 -5.53
C LEU A 222 -9.39 7.55 -5.10
N VAL A 223 -10.42 8.28 -4.64
CA VAL A 223 -11.71 7.69 -4.23
C VAL A 223 -12.39 7.02 -5.42
N ILE A 224 -12.41 7.67 -6.59
CA ILE A 224 -12.94 7.07 -7.83
C ILE A 224 -12.21 5.76 -8.15
N THR A 225 -10.89 5.72 -7.98
CA THR A 225 -10.10 4.50 -8.16
C THR A 225 -10.51 3.41 -7.18
N LEU A 226 -10.65 3.72 -5.89
CA LEU A 226 -11.11 2.73 -4.91
C LEU A 226 -12.53 2.22 -5.17
N LEU A 227 -13.42 3.05 -5.72
CA LEU A 227 -14.80 2.67 -6.10
C LEU A 227 -14.84 1.77 -7.34
N LYS A 228 -13.92 2.00 -8.29
CA LYS A 228 -13.81 1.22 -9.53
C LYS A 228 -12.91 -0.01 -9.41
N GLU A 229 -12.23 -0.18 -8.28
CA GLU A 229 -11.38 -1.33 -8.05
C GLU A 229 -12.21 -2.61 -7.89
N ASP A 230 -11.68 -3.72 -8.38
CA ASP A 230 -12.24 -5.06 -8.16
C ASP A 230 -11.33 -5.86 -7.22
N GLY A 231 -11.91 -6.77 -6.42
CA GLY A 231 -11.18 -7.60 -5.46
C GLY A 231 -10.97 -6.96 -4.07
N TYR A 232 -9.81 -7.23 -3.45
CA TYR A 232 -9.50 -6.92 -2.04
C TYR A 232 -9.69 -5.45 -1.65
N CYS A 233 -9.47 -4.53 -2.57
CA CYS A 233 -9.42 -3.08 -2.31
C CYS A 233 -10.73 -2.33 -2.63
N LYS A 234 -11.81 -3.04 -2.99
CA LYS A 234 -13.06 -2.43 -3.45
C LYS A 234 -13.77 -1.65 -2.35
N LEU A 235 -13.95 -0.35 -2.56
CA LEU A 235 -14.76 0.49 -1.70
C LEU A 235 -16.24 0.36 -2.06
N VAL A 236 -17.05 -0.04 -1.09
CA VAL A 236 -18.51 -0.10 -1.24
C VAL A 236 -19.13 0.88 -0.27
N LEU A 237 -19.61 2.02 -0.77
CA LEU A 237 -20.11 3.11 0.06
C LEU A 237 -21.24 2.68 1.02
N LYS A 238 -22.09 1.75 0.58
CA LYS A 238 -23.19 1.20 1.38
C LYS A 238 -22.74 0.30 2.55
N LYS A 239 -21.47 -0.12 2.57
CA LYS A 239 -20.91 -1.02 3.58
C LYS A 239 -19.96 -0.31 4.56
N LEU A 240 -19.86 1.03 4.52
CA LEU A 240 -19.04 1.77 5.49
C LEU A 240 -19.52 1.49 6.92
N ARG A 241 -18.72 0.74 7.68
CA ARG A 241 -18.90 0.56 9.12
C ARG A 241 -17.55 0.44 9.81
N PHE A 242 -17.54 0.72 11.11
CA PHE A 242 -16.42 0.34 11.96
C PHE A 242 -16.43 -1.17 12.21
N HIS A 243 -15.35 -1.82 11.80
CA HIS A 243 -15.02 -3.17 12.26
C HIS A 243 -14.07 -3.04 13.44
N LYS A 244 -14.56 -3.38 14.64
CA LYS A 244 -13.85 -3.17 15.90
C LYS A 244 -12.42 -3.73 15.87
N ASP A 245 -12.25 -4.92 15.34
CA ASP A 245 -10.95 -5.60 15.31
C ASP A 245 -9.95 -4.89 14.40
N GLU A 246 -10.33 -4.56 13.16
CA GLU A 246 -9.46 -3.83 12.23
C GLU A 246 -9.18 -2.41 12.74
N PHE A 247 -10.18 -1.72 13.29
CA PHE A 247 -10.02 -0.40 13.88
C PHE A 247 -8.98 -0.40 15.00
N LEU A 248 -9.07 -1.37 15.92
CA LEU A 248 -8.17 -1.46 17.06
C LEU A 248 -6.74 -1.81 16.61
N GLN A 249 -6.59 -2.64 15.57
CA GLN A 249 -5.29 -2.93 14.98
C GLN A 249 -4.68 -1.72 14.27
N ILE A 250 -5.48 -0.96 13.51
CA ILE A 250 -5.03 0.30 12.88
C ILE A 250 -4.54 1.27 13.95
N LEU A 251 -5.29 1.45 15.05
CA LEU A 251 -4.86 2.31 16.16
C LEU A 251 -3.58 1.80 16.84
N LYS A 252 -3.50 0.50 17.11
CA LYS A 252 -2.33 -0.12 17.78
C LYS A 252 -1.03 0.10 17.01
N VAL A 253 -1.09 0.13 15.68
CA VAL A 253 0.08 0.35 14.82
C VAL A 253 0.27 1.83 14.50
N GLY A 254 -0.82 2.53 14.20
CA GLY A 254 -0.79 3.86 13.63
C GLY A 254 -0.60 4.97 14.66
N LEU A 255 -1.24 4.88 15.83
CA LEU A 255 -1.12 5.90 16.87
C LEU A 255 0.32 6.03 17.40
N PRO A 256 1.05 4.93 17.72
CA PRO A 256 2.46 5.03 18.07
C PRO A 256 3.34 5.60 16.96
N SER A 257 3.02 5.29 15.70
CA SER A 257 3.77 5.79 14.54
C SER A 257 3.57 7.31 14.36
N GLY A 258 2.35 7.80 14.58
CA GLY A 258 2.04 9.23 14.55
C GLY A 258 2.70 10.00 15.68
N ILE A 259 2.63 9.47 16.91
CA ILE A 259 3.30 10.05 18.08
C ILE A 259 4.81 10.14 17.87
N LEU A 260 5.44 9.09 17.29
CA LEU A 260 6.85 9.12 16.97
C LEU A 260 7.20 10.27 16.02
N ASN A 261 6.42 10.46 14.96
CA ASN A 261 6.62 11.55 14.00
C ASN A 261 6.49 12.93 14.69
N SER A 262 5.52 13.11 15.59
CA SER A 262 5.37 14.34 16.37
C SER A 262 6.58 14.59 17.29
N PHE A 263 7.15 13.56 17.91
CA PHE A 263 8.36 13.71 18.72
C PHE A 263 9.57 14.14 17.90
N PHE A 264 9.73 13.62 16.68
CA PHE A 264 10.76 14.11 15.76
C PHE A 264 10.61 15.60 15.46
N SER A 265 9.38 16.07 15.23
CA SER A 265 9.11 17.50 15.02
C SER A 265 9.53 18.33 16.23
N ILE A 266 9.18 17.92 17.45
CA ILE A 266 9.57 18.61 18.69
C ILE A 266 11.10 18.63 18.86
N ALA A 267 11.77 17.50 18.63
CA ALA A 267 13.22 17.42 18.73
C ALA A 267 13.93 18.36 17.74
N ASN A 268 13.42 18.47 16.51
CA ASN A 268 13.95 19.38 15.50
C ASN A 268 13.77 20.86 15.90
N VAL A 269 12.63 21.23 16.49
CA VAL A 269 12.41 22.60 17.01
C VAL A 269 13.41 22.97 18.10
N LEU A 270 13.69 22.04 19.02
CA LEU A 270 14.66 22.28 20.10
C LEU A 270 16.08 22.46 19.57
N ILE A 271 16.49 21.65 18.59
CA ILE A 271 17.79 21.80 17.93
C ILE A 271 17.87 23.13 17.18
N GLN A 272 16.82 23.50 16.45
CA GLN A 272 16.75 24.76 15.72
C GLN A 272 16.87 25.97 16.66
N THR A 273 16.22 25.92 17.82
CA THR A 273 16.30 26.98 18.84
C THR A 273 17.74 27.18 19.32
N ASN A 274 18.50 26.10 19.47
CA ASN A 274 19.91 26.19 19.87
C ASN A 274 20.79 26.72 18.73
N LEU A 275 20.51 26.34 17.48
CA LEU A 275 21.21 26.89 16.31
C LEU A 275 21.07 28.41 16.22
N ASN A 276 19.91 28.96 16.59
CA ASN A 276 19.66 30.40 16.57
C ASN A 276 20.63 31.19 17.48
N GLY A 277 21.24 30.56 18.48
CA GLY A 277 22.22 31.19 19.37
C GLY A 277 23.61 31.41 18.74
N PHE A 278 23.92 30.77 17.62
CA PHE A 278 25.25 30.81 16.98
C PHE A 278 25.39 31.85 15.85
N GLY A 279 24.32 32.57 15.52
CA GLY A 279 24.32 33.62 14.50
C GLY A 279 23.61 33.24 13.20
N TYR A 280 23.23 34.27 12.45
CA TYR A 280 22.37 34.16 11.27
C TYR A 280 22.97 33.31 10.15
N SER A 281 24.25 33.50 9.80
CA SER A 281 24.91 32.76 8.72
C SER A 281 24.92 31.24 8.96
N LEU A 282 25.13 30.81 10.21
CA LEU A 282 25.08 29.39 10.57
C LEU A 282 23.66 28.83 10.47
N VAL A 283 22.66 29.56 10.96
CA VAL A 283 21.25 29.15 10.88
C VAL A 283 20.83 28.98 9.43
N ALA A 284 21.12 29.97 8.57
CA ALA A 284 20.84 29.90 7.15
C ALA A 284 21.57 28.72 6.48
N GLY A 285 22.83 28.46 6.86
CA GLY A 285 23.63 27.37 6.30
C GLY A 285 23.11 25.99 6.72
N SER A 286 22.75 25.85 7.99
CA SER A 286 22.15 24.63 8.53
C SER A 286 20.78 24.34 7.90
N SER A 287 19.95 25.36 7.68
CA SER A 287 18.66 25.24 6.99
C SER A 287 18.85 24.80 5.53
N THR A 288 19.81 25.40 4.83
CA THR A 288 20.17 25.00 3.46
C THR A 288 20.62 23.54 3.42
N GLY A 289 21.52 23.13 4.33
CA GLY A 289 21.96 21.74 4.44
C GLY A 289 20.80 20.77 4.75
N SER A 290 19.91 21.13 5.66
CA SER A 290 18.75 20.30 6.04
C SER A 290 17.75 20.12 4.88
N ASN A 291 17.56 21.14 4.04
CA ASN A 291 16.73 21.02 2.84
C ASN A 291 17.33 20.02 1.83
N LEU A 292 18.65 20.05 1.64
CA LEU A 292 19.35 19.08 0.79
C LEU A 292 19.28 17.66 1.36
N GLU A 293 19.46 17.51 2.68
CA GLU A 293 19.26 16.26 3.40
C GLU A 293 17.83 15.70 3.22
N GLY A 294 16.83 16.58 3.05
CA GLY A 294 15.43 16.21 2.82
C GLY A 294 15.23 15.27 1.61
N PHE A 295 15.99 15.45 0.53
CA PHE A 295 15.94 14.56 -0.64
C PHE A 295 16.46 13.15 -0.33
N VAL A 296 17.53 13.09 0.47
CA VAL A 296 18.14 11.82 0.93
C VAL A 296 17.17 11.09 1.85
N TYR A 297 16.64 11.79 2.86
CA TYR A 297 15.66 11.26 3.80
C TYR A 297 14.42 10.73 3.10
N THR A 298 13.84 11.52 2.19
CA THR A 298 12.63 11.15 1.45
C THR A 298 12.83 9.87 0.63
N SER A 299 14.01 9.73 -0.01
CA SER A 299 14.37 8.52 -0.76
C SER A 299 14.45 7.28 0.15
N MET A 300 15.01 7.43 1.35
CA MET A 300 15.14 6.34 2.32
C MET A 300 13.80 5.99 2.98
N ASN A 301 12.99 7.00 3.31
CA ASN A 301 11.65 6.84 3.86
C ASN A 301 10.74 6.08 2.87
N ALA A 302 10.91 6.27 1.57
CA ALA A 302 10.21 5.48 0.56
C ALA A 302 10.56 3.99 0.60
N VAL A 303 11.83 3.63 0.82
CA VAL A 303 12.26 2.23 1.00
C VAL A 303 11.72 1.66 2.32
N SER A 304 11.73 2.44 3.40
CA SER A 304 11.13 2.05 4.68
C SER A 304 9.64 1.75 4.55
N ASN A 305 8.87 2.64 3.91
CA ASN A 305 7.44 2.43 3.66
C ASN A 305 7.16 1.23 2.76
N ALA A 306 7.98 0.98 1.73
CA ALA A 306 7.89 -0.24 0.94
C ALA A 306 8.13 -1.47 1.83
N THR A 307 9.15 -1.43 2.70
CA THR A 307 9.48 -2.52 3.63
C THR A 307 8.32 -2.85 4.56
N VAL A 308 7.59 -1.85 5.07
CA VAL A 308 6.36 -2.05 5.87
C VAL A 308 5.36 -2.95 5.14
N THR A 309 5.10 -2.65 3.86
CA THR A 309 4.18 -3.44 3.03
C THR A 309 4.71 -4.85 2.75
N PHE A 310 5.97 -4.99 2.34
CA PHE A 310 6.57 -6.30 2.05
C PHE A 310 6.58 -7.20 3.30
N VAL A 311 7.00 -6.66 4.45
CA VAL A 311 7.01 -7.40 5.71
C VAL A 311 5.58 -7.69 6.18
N GLY A 312 4.65 -6.74 6.04
CA GLY A 312 3.24 -6.94 6.35
C GLY A 312 2.60 -8.09 5.58
N GLN A 313 2.79 -8.13 4.25
CA GLN A 313 2.30 -9.24 3.42
C GLN A 313 2.96 -10.58 3.79
N ASN A 314 4.28 -10.61 3.99
CA ASN A 314 4.95 -11.86 4.35
C ASN A 314 4.63 -12.33 5.78
N TYR A 315 4.32 -11.41 6.69
CA TYR A 315 3.83 -11.73 8.03
C TYR A 315 2.40 -12.28 8.00
N GLY A 316 1.53 -11.70 7.18
CA GLY A 316 0.20 -12.23 6.89
C GLY A 316 0.26 -13.63 6.27
N ALA A 317 1.15 -13.83 5.30
CA ALA A 317 1.38 -15.09 4.60
C ALA A 317 2.24 -16.12 5.37
N LYS A 318 2.56 -15.85 6.65
CA LYS A 318 3.34 -16.75 7.52
C LYS A 318 4.73 -17.14 7.01
N LYS A 319 5.42 -16.27 6.26
CA LYS A 319 6.75 -16.55 5.65
C LYS A 319 7.91 -15.83 6.37
N PRO A 320 8.42 -16.31 7.52
CA PRO A 320 9.43 -15.60 8.31
C PRO A 320 10.80 -15.49 7.63
N LYS A 321 11.16 -16.44 6.75
CA LYS A 321 12.41 -16.38 5.96
C LYS A 321 12.40 -15.19 4.98
N ARG A 322 11.23 -14.90 4.40
CA ARG A 322 11.03 -13.77 3.49
C ARG A 322 11.10 -12.42 4.22
N ILE A 323 10.59 -12.35 5.46
CA ILE A 323 10.71 -11.15 6.30
C ILE A 323 12.19 -10.78 6.53
N LYS A 324 13.03 -11.76 6.92
CA LYS A 324 14.47 -11.53 7.11
C LYS A 324 15.15 -11.10 5.81
N LYS A 325 14.79 -11.72 4.69
CA LYS A 325 15.31 -11.36 3.36
C LYS A 325 14.92 -9.94 2.95
N ALA A 326 13.67 -9.52 3.24
CA ALA A 326 13.19 -8.16 2.98
C ALA A 326 13.97 -7.12 3.77
N ALA A 327 14.20 -7.36 5.06
CA ALA A 327 14.99 -6.46 5.91
C ALA A 327 16.42 -6.27 5.36
N LEU A 328 17.06 -7.36 4.94
CA LEU A 328 18.44 -7.33 4.43
C LEU A 328 18.54 -6.65 3.06
N GLU A 329 17.67 -7.01 2.11
CA GLU A 329 17.66 -6.40 0.78
C GLU A 329 17.27 -4.91 0.83
N ALA A 330 16.33 -4.53 1.70
CA ALA A 330 15.99 -3.13 1.94
C ALA A 330 17.13 -2.34 2.58
N SER A 331 17.85 -2.92 3.54
CA SER A 331 19.03 -2.29 4.15
C SER A 331 20.15 -2.08 3.13
N ILE A 332 20.43 -3.07 2.28
CA ILE A 332 21.41 -2.94 1.19
C ILE A 332 20.99 -1.84 0.21
N MET A 333 19.71 -1.81 -0.16
CA MET A 333 19.18 -0.77 -1.04
C MET A 333 19.36 0.64 -0.45
N ILE A 334 19.09 0.81 0.84
CA ILE A 334 19.31 2.08 1.54
C ILE A 334 20.78 2.47 1.57
N ILE A 335 21.70 1.52 1.83
CA ILE A 335 23.13 1.80 1.81
C ILE A 335 23.53 2.30 0.42
N VAL A 336 23.10 1.63 -0.65
CA VAL A 336 23.39 2.05 -2.02
C VAL A 336 22.81 3.44 -2.32
N ILE A 337 21.52 3.67 -2.02
CA ILE A 337 20.86 4.96 -2.26
C ILE A 337 21.53 6.09 -1.47
N SER A 338 21.86 5.85 -0.20
CA SER A 338 22.50 6.83 0.67
C SER A 338 23.91 7.14 0.22
N LEU A 339 24.70 6.15 -0.22
CA LEU A 339 26.04 6.37 -0.78
C LEU A 339 25.99 7.15 -2.09
N LEU A 340 25.03 6.85 -2.98
CA LEU A 340 24.84 7.61 -4.22
C LEU A 340 24.49 9.08 -3.94
N TRP A 341 23.54 9.34 -3.04
CA TRP A 341 23.20 10.70 -2.62
C TRP A 341 24.35 11.41 -1.92
N THR A 342 25.10 10.70 -1.08
CA THR A 342 26.28 11.25 -0.40
C THR A 342 27.34 11.66 -1.42
N LEU A 343 27.62 10.82 -2.42
CA LEU A 343 28.55 11.14 -3.49
C LEU A 343 28.10 12.39 -4.26
N VAL A 344 26.83 12.46 -4.66
CA VAL A 344 26.26 13.61 -5.37
C VAL A 344 26.35 14.89 -4.53
N LEU A 345 25.93 14.86 -3.27
CA LEU A 345 25.90 16.05 -2.42
C LEU A 345 27.29 16.47 -1.91
N LEU A 346 28.24 15.56 -1.72
CA LEU A 346 29.61 15.95 -1.36
C LEU A 346 30.40 16.52 -2.53
N THR A 347 30.10 16.10 -3.77
CA THR A 347 30.78 16.60 -4.98
C THR A 347 30.09 17.82 -5.58
N ALA A 348 28.76 17.79 -5.70
CA ALA A 348 27.96 18.84 -6.32
C ALA A 348 27.21 19.72 -5.32
N GLY A 349 27.17 19.39 -4.02
CA GLY A 349 26.34 20.10 -3.04
C GLY A 349 26.67 21.58 -2.88
N GLN A 350 27.90 22.00 -3.14
CA GLN A 350 28.24 23.43 -3.18
C GLN A 350 27.51 24.16 -4.31
N TYR A 351 27.38 23.53 -5.48
CA TYR A 351 26.65 24.10 -6.63
C TYR A 351 25.13 24.06 -6.40
N ILE A 352 24.63 23.00 -5.78
CA ILE A 352 23.20 22.88 -5.44
C ILE A 352 22.85 23.89 -4.33
N ALA A 353 23.72 24.10 -3.34
CA ALA A 353 23.52 25.10 -2.30
C ALA A 353 23.49 26.53 -2.86
N ARG A 354 24.20 26.81 -3.97
CA ARG A 354 24.11 28.10 -4.67
C ARG A 354 22.73 28.41 -5.25
N LEU A 355 21.90 27.39 -5.48
CA LEU A 355 20.50 27.59 -5.88
C LEU A 355 19.66 28.15 -4.73
N TYR A 356 20.07 27.93 -3.47
CA TYR A 356 19.38 28.42 -2.28
C TYR A 356 19.91 29.78 -1.82
N THR A 357 21.20 30.04 -1.96
CA THR A 357 21.82 31.29 -1.51
C THR A 357 23.11 31.58 -2.26
N SER A 358 23.38 32.87 -2.51
CA SER A 358 24.63 33.33 -3.12
C SER A 358 25.72 33.63 -2.10
N ASP A 359 25.40 33.62 -0.79
CA ASP A 359 26.34 33.95 0.28
C ASP A 359 27.39 32.83 0.49
N PRO A 360 28.70 33.10 0.27
CA PRO A 360 29.76 32.12 0.46
C PRO A 360 29.85 31.56 1.88
N GLU A 361 29.55 32.36 2.91
CA GLU A 361 29.63 31.94 4.31
C GLU A 361 28.55 30.90 4.63
N VAL A 362 27.32 31.17 4.18
CA VAL A 362 26.16 30.29 4.33
C VAL A 362 26.39 28.95 3.60
N ILE A 363 26.94 29.00 2.39
CA ILE A 363 27.33 27.80 1.64
C ILE A 363 28.41 27.01 2.39
N GLY A 364 29.39 27.70 2.98
CA GLY A 364 30.44 27.09 3.80
C GLY A 364 29.87 26.27 4.96
N TYR A 365 28.94 26.84 5.72
CA TYR A 365 28.27 26.15 6.83
C TYR A 365 27.38 24.98 6.36
N ALA A 366 26.66 25.13 5.23
CA ALA A 366 25.88 24.03 4.65
C ALA A 366 26.79 22.85 4.26
N CYS A 367 27.93 23.13 3.62
CA CYS A 367 28.93 22.13 3.25
C CYS A 367 29.57 21.47 4.48
N ALA A 368 29.86 22.23 5.55
CA ALA A 368 30.39 21.68 6.79
C ALA A 368 29.41 20.68 7.43
N ARG A 369 28.13 21.04 7.50
CA ARG A 369 27.05 20.17 7.97
C ARG A 369 26.94 18.88 7.13
N MET A 370 26.92 19.03 5.80
CA MET A 370 26.82 17.89 4.87
C MET A 370 27.99 16.90 5.02
N LYS A 371 29.22 17.41 5.20
CA LYS A 371 30.41 16.56 5.41
C LYS A 371 30.33 15.70 6.68
N ILE A 372 29.67 16.20 7.73
CA ILE A 372 29.52 15.47 8.99
C ILE A 372 28.36 14.46 8.90
N ILE A 373 27.24 14.87 8.32
CA ILE A 373 25.98 14.13 8.40
C ILE A 373 25.81 13.08 7.29
N LEU A 374 26.20 13.39 6.04
CA LEU A 374 25.93 12.49 4.90
C LEU A 374 26.66 11.14 4.97
N PRO A 375 27.95 11.06 5.36
CA PRO A 375 28.67 9.77 5.36
C PRO A 375 28.05 8.69 6.26
N ILE A 376 27.34 9.09 7.32
CA ILE A 376 26.70 8.18 8.29
C ILE A 376 25.19 8.10 8.11
N TYR A 377 24.63 8.82 7.14
CA TYR A 377 23.18 8.90 6.94
C TYR A 377 22.55 7.54 6.61
N PHE A 378 23.31 6.61 6.02
CA PHE A 378 22.83 5.25 5.76
C PHE A 378 22.40 4.53 7.05
N VAL A 379 23.02 4.84 8.21
CA VAL A 379 22.64 4.28 9.52
C VAL A 379 21.22 4.70 9.89
N CYS A 380 20.86 5.97 9.66
CA CYS A 380 19.50 6.47 9.84
C CYS A 380 18.50 5.67 8.99
N GLY A 381 18.86 5.32 7.76
CA GLY A 381 17.97 4.55 6.89
C GLY A 381 17.82 3.09 7.32
N ILE A 382 18.88 2.47 7.83
CA ILE A 382 18.78 1.11 8.37
C ILE A 382 17.83 1.11 9.57
N VAL A 383 17.93 2.10 10.46
CA VAL A 383 16.96 2.30 11.56
C VAL A 383 15.53 2.37 11.01
N GLU A 384 15.29 3.21 9.99
CA GLU A 384 13.97 3.34 9.36
C GLU A 384 13.47 1.99 8.79
N VAL A 385 14.34 1.18 8.17
CA VAL A 385 13.99 -0.16 7.69
C VAL A 385 13.65 -1.11 8.84
N LEU A 386 14.41 -1.10 9.93
CA LEU A 386 14.12 -1.94 11.10
C LEU A 386 12.79 -1.55 11.74
N VAL A 387 12.53 -0.26 11.92
CA VAL A 387 11.22 0.27 12.35
C VAL A 387 10.12 -0.14 11.39
N GLY A 388 10.36 -0.05 10.08
CA GLY A 388 9.44 -0.49 9.04
C GLY A 388 9.11 -1.99 9.12
N CYS A 389 10.10 -2.83 9.37
CA CYS A 389 9.91 -4.27 9.59
C CYS A 389 9.07 -4.54 10.85
N MET A 390 9.39 -3.90 11.97
CA MET A 390 8.63 -4.06 13.21
C MET A 390 7.16 -3.61 13.04
N ARG A 391 6.93 -2.46 12.40
CA ARG A 391 5.60 -1.98 12.04
C ARG A 391 4.85 -2.98 11.16
N GLY A 392 5.50 -3.52 10.12
CA GLY A 392 4.92 -4.55 9.25
C GLY A 392 4.46 -5.82 9.99
N MET A 393 5.18 -6.20 11.05
CA MET A 393 4.79 -7.31 11.94
C MET A 393 3.72 -6.93 12.99
N GLY A 394 3.27 -5.68 13.03
CA GLY A 394 2.28 -5.18 14.00
C GLY A 394 2.87 -4.65 15.32
N TYR A 395 4.20 -4.53 15.42
CA TYR A 395 4.91 -4.00 16.58
C TYR A 395 5.33 -2.54 16.36
N SER A 396 4.46 -1.58 16.69
CA SER A 396 4.79 -0.14 16.55
C SER A 396 5.14 0.57 17.86
N PHE A 397 4.65 0.08 19.00
CA PHE A 397 4.89 0.72 20.29
C PHE A 397 6.34 0.60 20.74
N THR A 398 6.94 -0.58 20.60
CA THR A 398 8.34 -0.84 20.98
C THR A 398 9.33 0.06 20.24
N PRO A 399 9.32 0.13 18.88
CA PRO A 399 10.21 1.06 18.18
C PRO A 399 9.92 2.53 18.48
N MET A 400 8.65 2.92 18.73
CA MET A 400 8.33 4.29 19.14
C MET A 400 9.07 4.68 20.42
N VAL A 401 9.00 3.84 21.46
CA VAL A 401 9.68 4.11 22.74
C VAL A 401 11.19 4.15 22.56
N ALA A 402 11.76 3.18 21.84
CA ALA A 402 13.20 3.12 21.57
C ALA A 402 13.70 4.38 20.85
N ASN A 403 13.03 4.78 19.76
CA ASN A 403 13.38 5.96 18.99
C ASN A 403 13.19 7.26 19.78
N PHE A 404 12.15 7.34 20.62
CA PHE A 404 11.94 8.50 21.50
C PHE A 404 13.12 8.70 22.45
N PHE A 405 13.60 7.65 23.12
CA PHE A 405 14.74 7.76 24.03
C PHE A 405 16.08 7.94 23.30
N CYS A 406 16.35 7.13 22.29
CA CYS A 406 17.65 7.13 21.59
C CYS A 406 17.86 8.35 20.71
N ILE A 407 16.77 8.95 20.20
CA ILE A 407 16.86 10.13 19.34
C ILE A 407 16.44 11.38 20.10
N CYS A 408 15.21 11.46 20.60
CA CYS A 408 14.69 12.72 21.13
C CYS A 408 15.33 13.05 22.48
N VAL A 409 15.22 12.15 23.46
CA VAL A 409 15.76 12.38 24.81
C VAL A 409 17.28 12.49 24.76
N PHE A 410 17.96 11.59 24.05
CA PHE A 410 19.41 11.65 23.88
C PHE A 410 19.88 12.99 23.30
N ARG A 411 19.26 13.49 22.23
CA ARG A 411 19.65 14.77 21.62
C ARG A 411 19.40 15.95 22.57
N ILE A 412 18.30 15.94 23.31
CA ILE A 412 18.03 16.96 24.33
C ILE A 412 19.14 16.96 25.39
N VAL A 413 19.49 15.78 25.93
CA VAL A 413 20.57 15.64 26.90
C VAL A 413 21.90 16.10 26.31
N TRP A 414 22.20 15.75 25.06
CA TRP A 414 23.43 16.16 24.37
C TRP A 414 23.55 17.68 24.25
N ILE A 415 22.46 18.35 23.87
CA ILE A 415 22.41 19.81 23.78
C ILE A 415 22.71 20.46 25.15
N TYR A 416 22.08 19.99 26.22
CA TYR A 416 22.26 20.58 27.55
C TYR A 416 23.59 20.21 28.24
N THR A 417 24.31 19.20 27.74
CA THR A 417 25.58 18.72 28.33
C THR A 417 26.77 19.01 27.41
N ALA A 418 26.89 18.26 26.32
CA ALA A 418 28.01 18.29 25.38
C ALA A 418 28.14 19.64 24.65
N CYS A 419 27.04 20.21 24.13
CA CYS A 419 27.09 21.51 23.45
C CYS A 419 27.36 22.67 24.43
N ARG A 420 27.01 22.51 25.71
CA ARG A 420 27.36 23.51 26.74
C ARG A 420 28.83 23.42 27.15
N ALA A 421 29.43 22.23 27.09
CA ALA A 421 30.85 22.03 27.37
C ALA A 421 31.74 22.51 26.22
N VAL A 422 31.36 22.25 24.97
CA VAL A 422 32.05 22.74 23.76
C VAL A 422 31.03 23.42 22.87
N ASN A 423 31.01 24.75 22.91
CA ASN A 423 30.04 25.57 22.20
C ASN A 423 30.46 25.78 20.73
N THR A 424 30.51 24.69 19.96
CA THR A 424 30.82 24.71 18.53
C THR A 424 29.69 24.10 17.69
N PRO A 425 29.43 24.61 16.46
CA PRO A 425 28.43 24.05 15.57
C PRO A 425 28.63 22.56 15.25
N GLU A 426 29.88 22.13 15.15
CA GLU A 426 30.25 20.74 14.86
C GLU A 426 29.81 19.80 15.98
N MET A 427 29.91 20.23 17.24
CA MET A 427 29.46 19.44 18.39
C MET A 427 27.95 19.23 18.38
N LEU A 428 27.21 20.21 17.86
CA LEU A 428 25.77 20.07 17.64
C LEU A 428 25.48 19.12 16.49
N TYR A 429 26.22 19.20 15.37
CA TYR A 429 26.06 18.28 14.24
C TYR A 429 26.37 16.83 14.58
N LEU A 430 27.30 16.57 15.50
CA LEU A 430 27.62 15.21 15.98
C LEU A 430 26.46 14.53 16.74
N SER A 431 25.50 15.30 17.25
CA SER A 431 24.34 14.73 17.95
C SER A 431 23.49 13.80 17.05
N TRP A 432 23.38 14.09 15.75
CA TRP A 432 22.62 13.28 14.80
C TRP A 432 23.29 11.91 14.57
N PRO A 433 24.54 11.81 14.08
CA PRO A 433 25.25 10.54 13.91
C PRO A 433 25.22 9.64 15.14
N ILE A 434 25.54 10.21 16.31
CA ILE A 434 25.66 9.43 17.55
C ILE A 434 24.29 8.89 17.96
N SER A 435 23.23 9.70 17.85
CA SER A 435 21.86 9.24 18.13
C SER A 435 21.43 8.10 17.20
N TRP A 436 21.81 8.12 15.92
CA TRP A 436 21.48 7.06 14.97
C TRP A 436 22.26 5.78 15.24
N VAL A 437 23.54 5.89 15.61
CA VAL A 437 24.37 4.72 15.99
C VAL A 437 23.85 4.08 17.27
N LEU A 438 23.43 4.87 18.26
CA LEU A 438 22.77 4.32 19.45
C LEU A 438 21.47 3.60 19.07
N ASN A 439 20.66 4.23 18.21
CA ASN A 439 19.35 3.71 17.86
C ASN A 439 19.41 2.44 17.01
N ILE A 440 20.34 2.31 16.06
CA ILE A 440 20.50 1.07 15.27
C ILE A 440 20.86 -0.13 16.16
N ILE A 441 21.63 0.09 17.23
CA ILE A 441 21.98 -0.97 18.18
C ILE A 441 20.72 -1.40 18.93
N VAL A 442 19.96 -0.45 19.46
CA VAL A 442 18.74 -0.72 20.23
C VAL A 442 17.65 -1.36 19.36
N ASP A 443 17.32 -0.77 18.21
CA ASP A 443 16.32 -1.31 17.28
C ASP A 443 16.78 -2.65 16.67
N GLY A 444 18.09 -2.85 16.47
CA GLY A 444 18.66 -4.12 16.04
C GLY A 444 18.44 -5.24 17.07
N VAL A 445 18.67 -4.95 18.36
CA VAL A 445 18.40 -5.88 19.47
C VAL A 445 16.90 -6.17 19.58
N ILE A 446 16.05 -5.13 19.54
CA ILE A 446 14.59 -5.29 19.60
C ILE A 446 14.10 -6.15 18.43
N MET A 447 14.55 -5.86 17.21
CA MET A 447 14.19 -6.63 16.02
C MET A 447 14.62 -8.10 16.15
N ALA A 448 15.82 -8.38 16.69
CA ALA A 448 16.28 -9.74 16.93
C ALA A 448 15.40 -10.49 17.94
N ILE A 449 14.96 -9.81 19.02
CA ILE A 449 14.05 -10.39 20.03
C ILE A 449 12.68 -10.67 19.41
N VAL A 450 12.09 -9.69 18.71
CA VAL A 450 10.78 -9.84 18.04
C VAL A 450 10.84 -10.98 17.02
N TYR A 451 11.89 -11.02 16.21
CA TYR A 451 12.06 -12.08 15.21
C TYR A 451 12.19 -13.46 15.85
N LYS A 452 13.00 -13.63 16.91
CA LYS A 452 13.11 -14.90 17.63
C LYS A 452 11.78 -15.35 18.26
N ARG A 453 10.95 -14.41 18.71
CA ARG A 453 9.64 -14.70 19.31
C ARG A 453 8.58 -15.09 18.28
N GLU A 454 8.56 -14.43 17.12
CA GLU A 454 7.52 -14.64 16.10
C GLU A 454 7.87 -15.77 15.13
N LYS A 455 9.16 -15.97 14.81
CA LYS A 455 9.62 -17.03 13.89
C LYS A 455 9.00 -18.41 14.19
N PRO A 456 9.04 -18.97 15.41
CA PRO A 456 8.51 -20.30 15.66
C PRO A 456 6.99 -20.38 15.45
N LYS A 457 6.25 -19.32 15.78
CA LYS A 457 4.79 -19.25 15.57
C LYS A 457 4.42 -19.19 14.09
N LEU A 458 5.23 -18.48 13.30
CA LEU A 458 5.03 -18.38 11.86
C LEU A 458 5.40 -19.69 11.16
N GLU A 459 6.51 -20.32 11.56
CA GLU A 459 6.92 -21.63 11.01
C GLU A 459 5.92 -22.74 11.33
N SER A 460 5.37 -22.78 12.55
CA SER A 460 4.32 -23.74 12.91
C SER A 460 3.03 -23.52 12.11
N ALA A 461 2.66 -22.25 11.88
CA ALA A 461 1.48 -21.91 11.09
C ALA A 461 1.68 -22.26 9.60
N GLU A 462 2.85 -21.95 9.03
CA GLU A 462 3.22 -22.28 7.64
C GLU A 462 3.21 -23.80 7.41
N GLN A 463 3.66 -24.59 8.38
CA GLN A 463 3.58 -26.06 8.33
C GLN A 463 2.13 -26.56 8.35
N SER A 464 1.29 -26.04 9.26
CA SER A 464 -0.12 -26.45 9.33
C SER A 464 -0.92 -26.10 8.07
N GLU A 465 -0.64 -24.96 7.43
CA GLU A 465 -1.28 -24.59 6.17
C GLU A 465 -0.83 -25.50 5.02
N ASN A 466 0.46 -25.84 4.95
CA ASN A 466 0.96 -26.76 3.92
C ASN A 466 0.44 -28.19 4.11
N GLU A 467 0.31 -28.67 5.36
CA GLU A 467 -0.30 -29.98 5.64
C GLU A 467 -1.79 -29.99 5.25
N THR A 468 -2.55 -28.96 5.60
CA THR A 468 -3.96 -28.85 5.25
C THR A 468 -4.15 -28.77 3.73
N SER A 469 -3.34 -27.96 3.04
CA SER A 469 -3.36 -27.85 1.57
C SER A 469 -3.00 -29.18 0.92
N GLY A 470 -1.97 -29.87 1.42
CA GLY A 470 -1.58 -31.19 0.90
C GLY A 470 -2.67 -32.25 1.10
N ILE A 471 -3.41 -32.20 2.21
CA ILE A 471 -4.56 -33.08 2.44
C ILE A 471 -5.67 -32.77 1.42
N VAL A 472 -6.01 -31.49 1.22
CA VAL A 472 -7.05 -31.08 0.24
C VAL A 472 -6.65 -31.46 -1.19
N ASP A 473 -5.42 -31.17 -1.60
CA ASP A 473 -4.93 -31.54 -2.94
C ASP A 473 -4.95 -33.07 -3.14
N SER A 474 -4.64 -33.84 -2.09
CA SER A 474 -4.74 -35.30 -2.13
C SER A 474 -6.17 -35.83 -2.15
N GLN A 475 -7.12 -35.10 -1.57
CA GLN A 475 -8.55 -35.44 -1.62
C GLN A 475 -9.13 -35.14 -3.00
N ILE A 476 -8.81 -33.98 -3.58
CA ILE A 476 -9.21 -33.60 -4.94
C ILE A 476 -8.64 -34.61 -5.95
N ALA A 477 -7.35 -34.95 -5.83
CA ALA A 477 -6.74 -35.94 -6.71
C ALA A 477 -7.39 -37.34 -6.61
N LYS A 478 -7.86 -37.72 -5.41
CA LYS A 478 -8.61 -38.98 -5.22
C LYS A 478 -10.02 -38.91 -5.81
N GLU A 479 -10.72 -37.79 -5.64
CA GLU A 479 -12.03 -37.57 -6.24
C GLU A 479 -11.95 -37.60 -7.78
N ASP A 480 -10.94 -36.94 -8.37
CA ASP A 480 -10.69 -36.97 -9.81
C ASP A 480 -10.35 -38.40 -10.30
N GLU A 481 -9.56 -39.17 -9.52
CA GLU A 481 -9.22 -40.56 -9.86
C GLU A 481 -10.43 -41.51 -9.74
N ASP A 482 -11.28 -41.31 -8.74
CA ASP A 482 -12.51 -42.09 -8.54
C ASP A 482 -13.57 -41.73 -9.61
N GLU A 483 -13.66 -40.47 -10.03
CA GLU A 483 -14.53 -40.04 -11.14
C GLU A 483 -14.07 -40.65 -12.47
N TYR A 484 -12.76 -40.64 -12.75
CA TYR A 484 -12.19 -41.30 -13.93
C TYR A 484 -12.46 -42.81 -13.94
N LYS A 485 -12.32 -43.50 -12.81
CA LYS A 485 -12.64 -44.93 -12.70
C LYS A 485 -14.12 -45.22 -12.95
N ARG A 486 -15.03 -44.32 -12.55
CA ARG A 486 -16.47 -44.48 -12.83
C ARG A 486 -16.79 -44.28 -14.31
N GLU A 487 -16.16 -43.32 -14.97
CA GLU A 487 -16.30 -43.14 -16.43
C GLU A 487 -15.81 -44.39 -17.19
N VAL A 488 -14.64 -44.92 -16.84
CA VAL A 488 -14.09 -46.13 -17.47
C VAL A 488 -14.98 -47.36 -17.20
N ALA A 489 -15.46 -47.54 -15.98
CA ALA A 489 -16.37 -48.65 -15.66
C ALA A 489 -17.70 -48.56 -16.41
N PHE A 490 -18.21 -47.34 -16.64
CA PHE A 490 -19.41 -47.11 -17.43
C PHE A 490 -19.19 -47.39 -18.93
N GLU A 491 -18.03 -47.01 -19.48
CA GLU A 491 -17.64 -47.39 -20.86
C GLU A 491 -17.53 -48.92 -21.02
N GLU A 492 -16.89 -49.62 -20.09
CA GLU A 492 -16.80 -51.09 -20.11
C GLU A 492 -18.18 -51.77 -20.00
N GLU A 493 -19.11 -51.24 -19.21
CA GLU A 493 -20.50 -51.74 -19.14
C GLU A 493 -21.25 -51.50 -20.45
N CYS A 494 -21.08 -50.33 -21.09
CA CYS A 494 -21.66 -50.03 -22.40
C CYS A 494 -21.12 -50.97 -23.50
N GLU A 495 -19.81 -51.21 -23.56
CA GLU A 495 -19.21 -52.15 -24.52
C GLU A 495 -19.71 -53.58 -24.28
N ARG A 496 -19.84 -54.00 -23.02
CA ARG A 496 -20.35 -55.32 -22.67
C ARG A 496 -21.82 -55.47 -23.09
N ALA A 497 -22.65 -54.45 -22.87
CA ALA A 497 -24.05 -54.44 -23.30
C ALA A 497 -24.20 -54.45 -24.84
N GLU A 498 -23.37 -53.72 -25.58
CA GLU A 498 -23.33 -53.78 -27.04
C GLU A 498 -22.91 -55.18 -27.54
N SER A 499 -21.93 -55.81 -26.89
CA SER A 499 -21.49 -57.17 -27.23
C SER A 499 -22.59 -58.21 -27.02
N GLU A 500 -23.36 -58.09 -25.93
CA GLU A 500 -24.49 -58.97 -25.62
C GLU A 500 -25.64 -58.74 -26.62
N SER A 501 -25.95 -57.48 -26.96
CA SER A 501 -26.94 -57.15 -27.98
C SER A 501 -26.58 -57.75 -29.34
N ASN A 502 -25.32 -57.58 -29.79
CA ASN A 502 -24.83 -58.15 -31.05
C ASN A 502 -24.85 -59.70 -31.04
N ALA A 503 -24.58 -60.33 -29.88
CA ALA A 503 -24.65 -61.78 -29.75
C ALA A 503 -26.10 -62.31 -29.80
N ILE A 504 -27.06 -61.57 -29.23
CA ILE A 504 -28.48 -61.87 -29.34
C ILE A 504 -28.95 -61.73 -30.79
N GLU A 505 -28.57 -60.64 -31.45
CA GLU A 505 -28.94 -60.35 -32.84
C GLU A 505 -28.42 -61.44 -33.81
N ASN A 506 -27.16 -61.87 -33.63
CA ASN A 506 -26.57 -62.99 -34.39
C ASN A 506 -27.27 -64.33 -34.11
N LYS A 507 -27.69 -64.61 -32.86
CA LYS A 507 -28.46 -65.82 -32.55
C LYS A 507 -29.85 -65.80 -33.19
N SER A 508 -30.54 -64.65 -33.20
CA SER A 508 -31.81 -64.52 -33.91
C SER A 508 -31.66 -64.68 -35.42
N ALA A 509 -30.59 -64.14 -36.02
CA ALA A 509 -30.29 -64.33 -37.44
C ALA A 509 -30.01 -65.80 -37.79
N ALA A 510 -29.26 -66.52 -36.94
CA ALA A 510 -29.00 -67.95 -37.12
C ALA A 510 -30.29 -68.79 -36.99
N THR A 511 -31.19 -68.42 -36.07
CA THR A 511 -32.47 -69.10 -35.87
C THR A 511 -33.40 -68.89 -37.08
N GLN A 512 -33.43 -67.69 -37.65
CA GLN A 512 -34.18 -67.42 -38.88
C GLN A 512 -33.60 -68.15 -40.11
N GLN A 513 -32.28 -68.35 -40.15
CA GLN A 513 -31.64 -69.16 -41.19
C GLN A 513 -32.04 -70.64 -41.06
N ASP A 514 -32.04 -71.21 -39.86
CA ASP A 514 -32.49 -72.59 -39.63
C ASP A 514 -33.98 -72.77 -39.94
N GLU A 515 -34.84 -71.81 -39.57
CA GLU A 515 -36.26 -71.83 -39.95
C GLU A 515 -36.45 -71.78 -41.47
N SER A 516 -35.68 -70.96 -42.19
CA SER A 516 -35.75 -70.88 -43.66
C SER A 516 -35.29 -72.17 -44.37
N ILE A 517 -34.30 -72.87 -43.82
CA ILE A 517 -33.84 -74.17 -44.33
C ILE A 517 -34.89 -75.25 -44.07
N THR A 518 -35.55 -75.18 -42.91
CA THR A 518 -36.65 -76.10 -42.55
C THR A 518 -37.89 -75.86 -43.41
N GLU A 519 -38.21 -74.60 -43.74
CA GLU A 519 -39.29 -74.23 -44.65
C GLU A 519 -39.01 -74.72 -46.09
N GLN A 520 -37.78 -74.54 -46.60
CA GLN A 520 -37.38 -75.04 -47.92
C GLN A 520 -37.45 -76.57 -48.03
N ALA A 521 -37.08 -77.31 -46.97
CA ALA A 521 -37.23 -78.77 -46.93
C ALA A 521 -38.71 -79.20 -46.87
N SER A 522 -39.57 -78.40 -46.24
CA SER A 522 -41.01 -78.67 -46.18
C SER A 522 -41.75 -78.37 -47.49
N ASP A 523 -41.28 -77.39 -48.27
CA ASP A 523 -41.87 -77.02 -49.57
C ASP A 523 -41.55 -78.03 -50.69
N GLU A 524 -40.35 -78.64 -50.70
CA GLU A 524 -40.05 -79.77 -51.61
C GLU A 524 -40.96 -80.98 -51.36
N THR A 525 -41.40 -81.17 -50.11
CA THR A 525 -42.30 -82.27 -49.75
C THR A 525 -43.78 -81.96 -50.09
N ARG A 526 -44.16 -80.68 -50.22
CA ARG A 526 -45.54 -80.25 -50.50
C ARG A 526 -45.91 -80.17 -51.99
N GLN A 527 -44.95 -80.16 -52.91
CA GLN A 527 -45.24 -80.15 -54.36
C GLN A 527 -45.70 -81.51 -54.94
N SER A 528 -45.94 -82.53 -54.10
CA SER A 528 -46.30 -83.89 -54.52
C SER A 528 -47.56 -84.46 -53.84
N ALA A 529 -48.65 -83.67 -53.72
CA ALA A 529 -49.96 -84.22 -53.35
C ALA A 529 -51.14 -83.48 -54.02
N PRO A 530 -52.21 -84.17 -54.47
CA PRO A 530 -53.23 -83.60 -55.36
C PRO A 530 -54.42 -82.94 -54.66
N ASP A 531 -54.96 -81.91 -55.33
CA ASP A 531 -56.10 -81.07 -54.95
C ASP A 531 -57.40 -81.82 -54.63
N ALA A 532 -58.03 -81.46 -53.51
CA ALA A 532 -59.45 -81.69 -53.28
C ALA A 532 -60.10 -80.62 -52.37
N ASN A 533 -61.11 -79.97 -52.96
CA ASN A 533 -62.35 -79.45 -52.36
C ASN A 533 -62.37 -78.12 -51.55
N ARG A 534 -62.96 -77.12 -52.22
CA ARG A 534 -64.21 -76.37 -51.90
C ARG A 534 -64.39 -75.65 -50.54
N GLN A 535 -64.79 -74.37 -50.70
CA GLN A 535 -65.99 -73.68 -50.14
C GLN A 535 -65.79 -72.45 -49.21
N SER A 536 -66.05 -71.27 -49.81
CA SER A 536 -66.93 -70.16 -49.36
C SER A 536 -66.76 -69.42 -48.01
N ALA A 537 -66.31 -68.15 -48.12
CA ALA A 537 -66.88 -66.86 -47.62
C ALA A 537 -67.04 -66.58 -46.09
N PRO A 538 -67.29 -65.32 -45.63
CA PRO A 538 -66.78 -63.99 -46.02
C PRO A 538 -66.41 -63.03 -44.83
N ASP A 539 -65.85 -61.86 -45.18
CA ASP A 539 -65.81 -60.51 -44.55
C ASP A 539 -66.25 -60.22 -43.09
N ALA A 540 -65.38 -59.47 -42.37
CA ALA A 540 -65.72 -58.39 -41.42
C ALA A 540 -64.45 -57.51 -41.19
N ASN A 541 -64.27 -56.32 -41.78
CA ASN A 541 -64.90 -55.01 -41.56
C ASN A 541 -64.44 -54.27 -40.27
N ARG A 542 -64.08 -52.98 -40.47
CA ARG A 542 -64.09 -51.83 -39.52
C ARG A 542 -63.01 -51.76 -38.42
N GLN A 543 -62.50 -50.59 -38.01
CA GLN A 543 -62.55 -49.18 -38.44
C GLN A 543 -61.68 -48.38 -37.45
N SER A 544 -61.25 -47.17 -37.86
CA SER A 544 -60.88 -46.00 -37.03
C SER A 544 -59.63 -46.10 -36.14
N GLY A 545 -58.74 -45.12 -36.06
CA GLY A 545 -58.79 -43.72 -36.47
C GLY A 545 -58.34 -42.83 -35.31
N ILE A 546 -57.65 -41.73 -35.67
CA ILE A 546 -57.43 -40.50 -34.87
C ILE A 546 -56.31 -40.60 -33.81
N ASN A 547 -55.50 -39.59 -33.49
CA ASN A 547 -54.91 -38.40 -34.12
C ASN A 547 -54.09 -37.71 -32.98
N ASN A 548 -53.11 -36.89 -33.37
CA ASN A 548 -52.54 -35.73 -32.65
C ASN A 548 -51.59 -35.89 -31.44
N ASN A 549 -50.35 -35.43 -31.67
CA ASN A 549 -49.73 -34.22 -31.09
C ASN A 549 -50.14 -33.76 -29.68
N VAL A 550 -49.14 -33.45 -28.84
CA VAL A 550 -48.67 -32.08 -28.49
C VAL A 550 -47.51 -32.16 -27.47
N ALA A 551 -46.59 -31.20 -27.59
CA ALA A 551 -45.53 -30.73 -26.67
C ALA A 551 -44.18 -31.44 -26.69
#